data_AF-A0A836FBG0-F1
#
_entry.id   AF-A0A836FBG0-F1
#
_cell.length_a   1.000
_cell.length_b   1.000
_cell.length_c   1.000
_cell.angle_alpha   90.00
_cell.angle_beta   90.00
_cell.angle_gamma   90.00
#
_symmetry.space_group_name_H-M   'P 1'
#
loop_
_entity.id
_entity.type
_entity.pdbx_description
1 polymer ?
#
loop_
_entity_poly.entity_id
_entity_poly.type
_entity_poly.pdbx_seq_one_letter_code
_entity_poly.pdbx_strand_id
1 'polypeptide(L)'
;IVIRLLVAVVVTLVVAKPTTEDTVDISTNHETTDDLLKSALELLNRIDAEYAKWNNKQSVTAWNYASNLTNENLAEKLKWSAEGANVTKHIIQIVNDFPWTDLKNESMKRQFKKLSILGVAALPEQVNIYWVEQKVSSYFLIQNCIYNIFVKNERNLN
;
A
#
# COMPACT_ATOMS: atom_id res chain seq x y z
N ILE A 1 80.41 -32.05 1.73
CA ILE A 1 79.99 -33.27 0.99
C ILE A 1 78.78 -32.85 0.15
N VAL A 2 78.97 -32.25 -1.03
CA VAL A 2 79.22 -32.81 -2.37
C VAL A 2 77.98 -33.48 -3.02
N ILE A 3 77.28 -32.70 -3.89
CA ILE A 3 76.78 -32.94 -5.29
C ILE A 3 76.04 -34.28 -5.56
N ARG A 4 74.80 -34.30 -6.12
CA ARG A 4 74.54 -34.31 -7.58
C ARG A 4 73.09 -33.96 -8.00
N LEU A 5 73.06 -33.20 -9.09
CA LEU A 5 71.94 -32.76 -9.93
C LEU A 5 71.19 -33.93 -10.61
N LEU A 6 69.87 -33.78 -10.78
CA LEU A 6 69.18 -34.13 -12.03
C LEU A 6 68.16 -33.04 -12.35
N VAL A 7 68.37 -32.39 -13.50
CA VAL A 7 67.49 -31.39 -14.10
C VAL A 7 66.52 -32.12 -15.03
N ALA A 8 65.23 -31.84 -14.91
CA ALA A 8 64.26 -32.13 -15.97
C ALA A 8 63.46 -30.85 -16.24
N VAL A 9 63.78 -30.20 -17.37
CA VAL A 9 63.03 -29.07 -17.92
C VAL A 9 61.82 -29.64 -18.64
N VAL A 10 60.63 -29.31 -18.17
CA VAL A 10 59.38 -29.56 -18.90
C VAL A 10 58.85 -28.20 -19.34
N VAL A 11 59.06 -27.87 -20.62
CA VAL A 11 58.41 -26.75 -21.30
C VAL A 11 57.01 -27.21 -21.67
N THR A 12 55.99 -26.76 -20.94
CA THR A 12 54.60 -26.85 -21.38
C THR A 12 54.17 -25.49 -21.91
N LEU A 13 53.78 -25.48 -23.18
CA LEU A 13 53.21 -24.34 -23.91
C LEU A 13 52.09 -23.68 -23.08
N VAL A 14 52.25 -22.38 -22.82
CA VAL A 14 51.20 -21.53 -22.27
C VAL A 14 50.09 -21.39 -23.30
N VAL A 15 49.02 -22.15 -23.13
CA VAL A 15 47.72 -21.81 -23.71
C VAL A 15 47.15 -20.69 -22.83
N ALA A 16 47.12 -19.47 -23.38
CA ALA A 16 46.52 -18.32 -22.73
C ALA A 16 45.05 -18.64 -22.40
N LYS A 17 44.74 -18.82 -21.11
CA LYS A 17 43.37 -18.74 -20.61
C LYS A 17 42.95 -17.27 -20.66
N PRO A 18 41.89 -16.90 -21.39
CA PRO A 18 41.32 -15.58 -21.20
C PRO A 18 40.74 -15.51 -19.78
N THR A 19 41.07 -14.42 -19.11
CA THR A 19 40.55 -13.94 -17.83
C THR A 19 39.10 -14.32 -17.63
N THR A 20 38.80 -15.03 -16.54
CA THR A 20 37.45 -15.11 -15.98
C THR A 20 37.08 -13.72 -15.49
N GLU A 21 36.43 -12.97 -16.36
CA GLU A 21 35.49 -11.93 -15.96
C GLU A 21 34.37 -12.65 -15.20
N ASP A 22 34.17 -12.32 -13.93
CA ASP A 22 33.04 -12.82 -13.15
C ASP A 22 31.75 -12.32 -13.80
N THR A 23 31.23 -13.05 -14.78
CA THR A 23 29.85 -12.90 -15.23
C THR A 23 28.96 -13.42 -14.10
N VAL A 24 28.57 -12.52 -13.21
CA VAL A 24 27.35 -12.68 -12.41
C VAL A 24 26.25 -13.02 -13.41
N ASP A 25 25.71 -14.23 -13.30
CA ASP A 25 24.60 -14.71 -14.13
C ASP A 25 23.38 -13.81 -13.90
N ILE A 26 23.08 -12.96 -14.89
CA ILE A 26 21.96 -12.02 -14.89
C ILE A 26 20.64 -12.73 -15.24
N SER A 27 20.64 -14.02 -15.59
CA SER A 27 19.44 -14.70 -16.07
C SER A 27 18.42 -15.02 -14.97
N THR A 28 18.86 -15.30 -13.74
CA THR A 28 17.95 -15.64 -12.62
C THR A 28 17.22 -14.42 -12.05
N ASN A 29 17.77 -13.21 -12.23
CA ASN A 29 17.23 -11.98 -11.63
C ASN A 29 16.05 -11.39 -12.41
N HIS A 30 15.93 -11.67 -13.71
CA HIS A 30 14.88 -11.07 -14.56
C HIS A 30 13.51 -11.73 -14.30
N GLU A 31 13.48 -13.06 -14.25
CA GLU A 31 12.26 -13.84 -14.03
C GLU A 31 11.64 -13.53 -12.66
N THR A 32 12.46 -13.49 -11.60
CA THR A 32 12.00 -13.11 -10.25
C THR A 32 11.54 -11.65 -10.15
N THR A 33 12.14 -10.73 -10.92
CA THR A 33 11.72 -9.32 -10.94
C THR A 33 10.36 -9.16 -11.62
N ASP A 34 10.15 -9.84 -12.75
CA ASP A 34 8.89 -9.76 -13.50
C ASP A 34 7.74 -10.41 -12.73
N ASP A 35 7.99 -11.53 -12.08
CA ASP A 35 7.00 -12.21 -11.23
C ASP A 35 6.62 -11.37 -10.00
N LEU A 36 7.59 -10.68 -9.38
CA LEU A 36 7.34 -9.76 -8.28
C LEU A 36 6.50 -8.56 -8.75
N LEU A 37 6.82 -7.98 -9.90
CA LEU A 37 6.06 -6.86 -10.49
C LEU A 37 4.62 -7.27 -10.82
N LYS A 38 4.42 -8.45 -11.40
CA LYS A 38 3.10 -8.99 -11.69
C LYS A 38 2.30 -9.22 -10.42
N SER A 39 2.89 -9.85 -9.41
CA SER A 39 2.25 -10.09 -8.11
C SER A 39 1.88 -8.79 -7.39
N ALA A 40 2.75 -7.78 -7.48
CA ALA A 40 2.49 -6.45 -6.95
C ALA A 40 1.29 -5.78 -7.63
N LEU A 41 1.19 -5.86 -8.96
CA LEU A 41 0.08 -5.32 -9.72
C LEU A 41 -1.24 -6.03 -9.38
N GLU A 42 -1.23 -7.36 -9.32
CA GLU A 42 -2.40 -8.16 -8.95
C GLU A 42 -2.89 -7.84 -7.53
N LEU A 43 -1.96 -7.66 -6.59
CA LEU A 43 -2.30 -7.26 -5.23
C LEU A 43 -2.91 -5.85 -5.19
N LEU A 44 -2.31 -4.87 -5.88
CA LEU A 44 -2.84 -3.50 -5.94
C LEU A 44 -4.25 -3.47 -6.55
N ASN A 45 -4.50 -4.23 -7.62
CA ASN A 45 -5.82 -4.31 -8.25
C ASN A 45 -6.88 -4.91 -7.31
N ARG A 46 -6.50 -5.95 -6.55
CA ARG A 46 -7.40 -6.54 -5.54
C ARG A 46 -7.71 -5.55 -4.41
N ILE A 47 -6.70 -4.84 -3.94
CA ILE A 47 -6.86 -3.82 -2.88
C ILE A 47 -7.75 -2.68 -3.36
N ASP A 48 -7.56 -2.21 -4.60
CA ASP A 48 -8.37 -1.14 -5.18
C ASP A 48 -9.86 -1.53 -5.26
N ALA A 49 -10.15 -2.74 -5.77
CA ALA A 49 -11.51 -3.26 -5.84
C ALA A 49 -12.16 -3.38 -4.45
N GLU A 50 -11.42 -3.85 -3.45
CA GLU A 50 -11.93 -3.98 -2.08
C GLU A 50 -12.18 -2.60 -1.45
N TYR A 51 -11.26 -1.64 -1.61
CA TYR A 51 -11.49 -0.26 -1.17
C TYR A 51 -12.70 0.37 -1.87
N ALA A 52 -12.86 0.20 -3.18
CA ALA A 52 -13.99 0.75 -3.92
C ALA A 52 -15.33 0.27 -3.34
N LYS A 53 -15.44 -1.04 -3.06
CA LYS A 53 -16.61 -1.66 -2.43
C LYS A 53 -16.91 -1.07 -1.05
N TRP A 54 -15.91 -1.04 -0.17
CA TRP A 54 -16.12 -0.59 1.22
C TRP A 54 -16.28 0.92 1.35
N ASN A 55 -15.57 1.71 0.54
CA ASN A 55 -15.72 3.16 0.50
C ASN A 55 -17.10 3.55 -0.04
N ASN A 56 -17.61 2.84 -1.05
CA ASN A 56 -18.97 3.05 -1.53
C ASN A 56 -19.99 2.81 -0.41
N LYS A 57 -19.91 1.67 0.27
CA LYS A 57 -20.85 1.32 1.34
C LYS A 57 -20.81 2.32 2.50
N GLN A 58 -19.61 2.72 2.94
CA GLN A 58 -19.45 3.75 3.99
C GLN A 58 -19.99 5.11 3.54
N SER A 59 -19.74 5.52 2.29
CA SER A 59 -20.24 6.78 1.75
C SER A 59 -21.77 6.82 1.67
N VAL A 60 -22.39 5.75 1.16
CA VAL A 60 -23.85 5.63 1.06
C VAL A 60 -24.50 5.68 2.44
N THR A 61 -23.98 4.92 3.41
CA THR A 61 -24.57 4.87 4.76
C THR A 61 -24.33 6.15 5.56
N ALA A 62 -23.19 6.80 5.37
CA ALA A 62 -22.96 8.14 5.90
C ALA A 62 -23.92 9.17 5.29
N TRP A 63 -24.16 9.12 3.97
CA TRP A 63 -25.12 9.98 3.29
C TRP A 63 -26.56 9.75 3.77
N ASN A 64 -26.98 8.50 3.94
CA ASN A 64 -28.31 8.16 4.45
C ASN A 64 -28.55 8.78 5.83
N TYR A 65 -27.59 8.70 6.75
CA TYR A 65 -27.69 9.37 8.04
C TYR A 65 -27.69 10.90 7.90
N ALA A 66 -26.78 11.46 7.11
CA ALA A 66 -26.66 12.91 6.92
C ALA A 66 -27.93 13.54 6.29
N SER A 67 -28.62 12.80 5.41
CA SER A 67 -29.84 13.24 4.74
C SER A 67 -31.11 12.88 5.51
N ASN A 68 -31.06 11.92 6.43
CA ASN A 68 -32.17 11.50 7.28
C ASN A 68 -31.66 11.05 8.67
N LEU A 69 -31.75 11.95 9.65
CA LEU A 69 -31.19 11.80 11.00
C LEU A 69 -32.07 10.92 11.89
N THR A 70 -32.03 9.60 11.67
CA THR A 70 -32.68 8.60 12.54
C THR A 70 -31.66 7.72 13.27
N ASN A 71 -32.10 7.09 14.35
CA ASN A 71 -31.26 6.17 15.12
C ASN A 71 -30.85 4.93 14.31
N GLU A 72 -31.73 4.46 13.43
CA GLU A 72 -31.47 3.32 12.54
C GLU A 72 -30.37 3.65 11.54
N ASN A 73 -30.44 4.83 10.90
CA ASN A 73 -29.40 5.28 9.97
C ASN A 73 -28.07 5.55 10.69
N LEU A 74 -28.11 6.05 11.92
CA LEU A 74 -26.92 6.21 12.75
C LEU A 74 -26.27 4.86 13.05
N ALA A 75 -27.05 3.88 13.50
CA ALA A 75 -26.56 2.54 13.79
C ALA A 75 -25.98 1.87 12.53
N GLU A 76 -26.63 2.02 11.38
CA GLU A 76 -26.11 1.48 10.12
C GLU A 76 -24.78 2.15 9.73
N LYS A 77 -24.70 3.48 9.79
CA LYS A 77 -23.45 4.22 9.53
C LYS A 77 -22.31 3.76 10.44
N LEU A 78 -22.56 3.63 11.74
CA LEU A 78 -21.55 3.20 12.72
C LEU A 78 -21.07 1.78 12.44
N LYS A 79 -22.00 0.85 12.17
CA LYS A 79 -21.68 -0.53 11.80
C LYS A 79 -20.73 -0.59 10.60
N TRP A 80 -21.11 0.04 9.48
CA TRP A 80 -20.30 -0.05 8.26
C TRP A 80 -18.98 0.70 8.34
N SER A 81 -18.91 1.74 9.17
CA SER A 81 -17.63 2.39 9.45
C SER A 81 -16.69 1.50 10.26
N ALA A 82 -17.20 0.76 11.25
CA ALA A 82 -16.39 -0.18 12.03
C ALA A 82 -15.88 -1.33 11.14
N GLU A 83 -16.75 -1.91 10.32
CA GLU A 83 -16.37 -2.96 9.36
C GLU A 83 -15.34 -2.46 8.34
N GLY A 84 -15.51 -1.25 7.80
CA GLY A 84 -14.54 -0.64 6.88
C GLY A 84 -13.17 -0.39 7.53
N ALA A 85 -13.14 -0.04 8.81
CA ALA A 85 -11.89 0.09 9.55
C ALA A 85 -11.18 -1.27 9.76
N ASN A 86 -11.93 -2.34 10.03
CA ASN A 86 -11.39 -3.70 10.14
C ASN A 86 -10.79 -4.17 8.82
N VAL A 87 -11.46 -3.91 7.69
CA VAL A 87 -10.93 -4.21 6.35
C VAL A 87 -9.64 -3.45 6.07
N THR A 88 -9.61 -2.15 6.40
CA THR A 88 -8.42 -1.32 6.24
C THR A 88 -7.25 -1.91 7.01
N LYS A 89 -7.46 -2.30 8.27
CA LYS A 89 -6.43 -2.96 9.10
C LYS A 89 -5.91 -4.25 8.46
N HIS A 90 -6.79 -5.07 7.91
CA HIS A 90 -6.41 -6.31 7.23
C HIS A 90 -5.59 -6.04 5.96
N ILE A 91 -5.98 -5.06 5.15
CA ILE A 91 -5.24 -4.64 3.96
C ILE A 91 -3.83 -4.17 4.34
N ILE A 92 -3.70 -3.39 5.40
CA ILE A 92 -2.38 -2.91 5.86
C ILE A 92 -1.49 -4.08 6.28
N GLN A 93 -2.03 -5.11 6.93
CA GLN A 93 -1.29 -6.34 7.27
C GLN A 93 -0.78 -7.03 6.00
N ILE A 94 -1.66 -7.28 5.03
CA ILE A 94 -1.29 -7.89 3.74
C ILE A 94 -0.19 -7.07 3.03
N VAL A 95 -0.32 -5.74 3.03
CA VAL A 95 0.65 -4.83 2.41
C VAL A 95 2.00 -4.87 3.13
N ASN A 96 2.01 -4.94 4.46
CA ASN A 96 3.26 -4.99 5.24
C ASN A 96 3.98 -6.33 5.09
N ASP A 97 3.25 -7.41 4.83
CA ASP A 97 3.82 -8.74 4.59
C ASP A 97 4.34 -8.92 3.15
N PHE A 98 3.95 -8.03 2.22
CA PHE A 98 4.39 -8.09 0.82
C PHE A 98 5.77 -7.41 0.64
N PRO A 99 6.71 -7.98 -0.15
CA PRO A 99 8.07 -7.44 -0.33
C PRO A 99 8.10 -6.24 -1.31
N TRP A 100 7.30 -5.20 -1.07
CA TRP A 100 7.19 -4.04 -1.96
C TRP A 100 8.41 -3.13 -1.94
N THR A 101 9.28 -3.21 -0.92
CA THR A 101 10.53 -2.43 -0.85
C THR A 101 11.50 -2.79 -1.96
N ASP A 102 11.38 -4.00 -2.50
CA ASP A 102 12.30 -4.57 -3.48
C ASP A 102 11.87 -4.24 -4.92
N LEU A 103 10.65 -3.70 -5.10
CA LEU A 103 10.12 -3.30 -6.39
C LEU A 103 10.98 -2.22 -7.05
N LYS A 104 11.38 -2.41 -8.30
CA LYS A 104 12.07 -1.34 -9.05
C LYS A 104 11.12 -0.22 -9.50
N ASN A 105 9.82 -0.50 -9.57
CA ASN A 105 8.80 0.47 -10.00
C ASN A 105 8.45 1.45 -8.87
N GLU A 106 8.94 2.68 -9.00
CA GLU A 106 8.71 3.75 -8.01
C GLU A 106 7.23 4.16 -7.84
N SER A 107 6.41 4.03 -8.88
CA SER A 107 4.98 4.33 -8.79
C SER A 107 4.26 3.31 -7.90
N MET A 108 4.57 2.02 -8.07
CA MET A 108 4.02 0.96 -7.24
C MET A 108 4.54 1.06 -5.80
N LYS A 109 5.84 1.32 -5.60
CA LYS A 109 6.41 1.59 -4.27
C LYS A 109 5.67 2.69 -3.52
N ARG A 110 5.33 3.81 -4.19
CA ARG A 110 4.56 4.89 -3.56
C ARG A 110 3.18 4.44 -3.12
N GLN A 111 2.50 3.63 -3.92
CA GLN A 111 1.18 3.09 -3.57
C GLN A 111 1.27 2.17 -2.35
N PHE A 112 2.19 1.20 -2.35
CA PHE A 112 2.39 0.32 -1.19
C PHE A 112 2.80 1.08 0.06
N LYS A 113 3.73 2.05 -0.04
CA LYS A 113 4.12 2.91 1.09
C LYS A 113 2.94 3.70 1.64
N LYS A 114 1.99 4.13 0.81
CA LYS A 114 0.78 4.81 1.28
C LYS A 114 -0.14 3.85 2.04
N LEU A 115 -0.27 2.63 1.53
CA LEU A 115 -1.12 1.57 2.07
C LEU A 115 -0.53 0.89 3.31
N SER A 116 0.79 0.98 3.53
CA SER A 116 1.50 0.36 4.67
C SER A 116 1.34 1.15 5.98
N ILE A 117 0.87 2.40 5.90
CA ILE A 117 0.76 3.29 7.06
C ILE A 117 -0.54 3.00 7.80
N LEU A 118 -0.45 2.49 9.04
CA LEU A 118 -1.62 2.13 9.85
C LEU A 118 -2.56 3.31 10.15
N GLY A 119 -2.03 4.52 10.37
CA GLY A 119 -2.84 5.71 10.68
C GLY A 119 -3.81 5.47 11.86
N VAL A 120 -5.07 5.88 11.69
CA VAL A 120 -6.14 5.73 12.71
C VAL A 120 -6.50 4.26 12.97
N ALA A 121 -6.21 3.34 12.04
CA ALA A 121 -6.47 1.90 12.22
C ALA A 121 -5.54 1.24 13.25
N ALA A 122 -4.53 1.95 13.77
CA ALA A 122 -3.72 1.52 14.91
C ALA A 122 -4.45 1.59 16.26
N LEU A 123 -5.56 2.34 16.33
CA LEU A 123 -6.24 2.59 17.59
C LEU A 123 -7.08 1.39 18.04
N PRO A 124 -7.22 1.15 19.35
CA PRO A 124 -8.16 0.17 19.89
C PRO A 124 -9.59 0.44 19.40
N GLU A 125 -10.39 -0.61 19.22
CA GLU A 125 -11.72 -0.54 18.56
C GLU A 125 -12.65 0.51 19.18
N GLN A 126 -12.72 0.60 20.51
CA GLN A 126 -13.52 1.60 21.22
C GLN A 126 -13.08 3.04 20.93
N VAL A 127 -11.78 3.25 20.74
CA VAL A 127 -11.21 4.56 20.41
C VAL A 127 -11.50 4.88 18.95
N ASN A 128 -11.42 3.90 18.05
CA ASN A 128 -11.71 4.06 16.63
C ASN A 128 -13.16 4.55 16.36
N ILE A 129 -14.15 3.99 17.07
CA ILE A 129 -15.55 4.43 16.97
C ILE A 129 -15.69 5.93 17.30
N TYR A 130 -15.04 6.41 18.36
CA TYR A 130 -15.05 7.81 18.75
C TYR A 130 -14.36 8.73 17.73
N TRP A 131 -13.23 8.29 17.16
CA TRP A 131 -12.54 9.07 16.11
C TRP A 131 -13.32 9.11 14.81
N VAL A 132 -14.01 8.03 14.44
CA VAL A 132 -14.95 8.01 13.32
C VAL A 132 -16.04 9.06 13.51
N GLU A 133 -16.63 9.14 14.71
CA GLU A 133 -17.63 10.16 15.03
C GLU A 133 -17.08 11.58 14.90
N GLN A 134 -15.92 11.87 15.49
CA GLN A 134 -15.25 13.18 15.44
C GLN A 134 -14.88 13.58 14.00
N LYS A 135 -14.28 12.67 13.23
CA LYS A 135 -13.84 12.95 11.86
C LYS A 135 -15.05 13.18 10.95
N VAL A 136 -16.08 12.34 11.02
CA VAL A 136 -17.30 12.53 10.21
C VAL A 136 -18.08 13.77 10.64
N SER A 137 -18.15 14.08 11.95
CA SER A 137 -18.77 15.31 12.44
C SER A 137 -18.04 16.55 11.91
N SER A 138 -16.71 16.56 11.97
CA SER A 138 -15.91 17.69 11.44
C SER A 138 -16.10 17.91 9.94
N TYR A 139 -16.08 16.85 9.12
CA TYR A 139 -16.33 16.97 7.67
C TYR A 139 -17.76 17.41 7.37
N PHE A 140 -18.76 16.88 8.08
CA PHE A 140 -20.15 17.30 7.94
C PHE A 140 -20.36 18.77 8.32
N LEU A 141 -19.76 19.23 9.43
CA LEU A 141 -19.82 20.62 9.86
C LEU A 141 -19.13 21.57 8.87
N ILE A 142 -17.98 21.18 8.31
CA ILE A 142 -17.29 21.96 7.27
C ILE A 142 -18.16 22.06 6.01
N GLN A 143 -18.75 20.96 5.57
CA GLN A 143 -19.59 20.92 4.37
C GLN A 143 -20.89 21.72 4.56
N ASN A 144 -21.48 21.69 5.76
CA ASN A 144 -22.65 22.48 6.13
C ASN A 144 -22.32 23.98 6.29
N CYS A 145 -21.11 24.31 6.78
CA CYS A 145 -20.59 25.68 6.76
C CYS A 145 -20.41 26.19 5.33
N ILE A 146 -19.80 25.41 4.43
CA ILE A 146 -19.60 25.79 3.03
C ILE A 146 -20.95 25.99 2.32
N TYR A 147 -21.90 25.07 2.51
CA TYR A 147 -23.25 25.21 1.95
C TYR A 147 -23.98 26.44 2.48
N ASN A 148 -23.96 26.70 3.80
CA ASN A 148 -24.60 27.88 4.37
C ASN A 148 -23.94 29.20 3.94
N ILE A 149 -22.62 29.22 3.75
CA ILE A 149 -21.91 30.39 3.21
C ILE A 149 -22.36 30.64 1.76
N PHE A 150 -22.40 29.60 0.93
CA PHE A 150 -22.82 29.69 -0.47
C PHE A 150 -24.27 30.18 -0.60
N VAL A 151 -25.22 29.57 0.12
CA VAL A 151 -26.65 29.95 0.12
C VAL A 151 -26.90 31.32 0.76
N LYS A 152 -26.12 31.75 1.75
CA LYS A 152 -26.20 33.13 2.27
C LYS A 152 -25.66 34.16 1.28
N ASN A 153 -24.66 33.80 0.48
CA ASN A 153 -24.11 34.73 -0.53
C ASN A 153 -25.10 34.93 -1.68
N GLU A 154 -25.75 33.87 -2.16
CA GLU A 154 -26.74 33.98 -3.25
C GLU A 154 -28.00 34.76 -2.84
N ARG A 155 -28.41 34.73 -1.56
CA ARG A 155 -29.52 35.53 -1.03
C ARG A 155 -29.20 37.00 -0.78
N ASN A 156 -27.93 37.39 -0.75
CA ASN A 156 -27.50 38.79 -0.61
C ASN A 156 -27.18 39.44 -1.96
N LEU A 157 -27.28 38.69 -3.07
CA LEU A 157 -27.04 39.15 -4.44
C LEU A 157 -28.34 39.34 -5.25
N ASN A 158 -29.50 39.09 -4.63
CA ASN A 158 -30.86 39.39 -5.14
C ASN A 158 -31.57 40.34 -4.18
#